data_AF-A0A7W1A2S4-F1
#
_entry.id   AF-A0A7W1A2S4-F1
#
_cell.length_a   1.000
_cell.length_b   1.000
_cell.length_c   1.000
_cell.angle_alpha   90.00
_cell.angle_beta   90.00
_cell.angle_gamma   90.00
#
_symmetry.space_group_name_H-M   'P 1'
#
loop_
_entity.id
_entity.type
_entity.pdbx_description
1 polymer ?
#
loop_
_entity_poly.entity_id
_entity_poly.type
_entity_poly.pdbx_seq_one_letter_code
_entity_poly.pdbx_strand_id
1 'polypeptide(L)'
;MRNLAVWVVLGLTVARPAWADDLPEVKSRAAVAIDAATGAEIFGKDADEIRPIASTTKIFVAMAVRQKGIELDGWTEITRTDAKASRGGSRTRLDVGQKFRNKDLLRAMLMASDNRAPTALGRAVGLEPDELIQEMNKVAKKLALKRTKFTDTSGLRGNVSTAREMAIALRAALEDDVLRGIMHEQTAEIVSKDRYARITYGTTNQPLVSKRYDVVGGKTGYTKPAGYCFVTAVKFDNREVVMAFLGAGEKLTRFGDFNRVAGWIDRGAPGAKIVTKRPKRATPRLDVETRGRVAAP
;
A
#
# COMPACT_ATOMS: atom_id res chain seq x y z
N MET A 1 46.33 -55.67 -0.77
CA MET A 1 46.56 -54.48 -1.63
C MET A 1 45.27 -53.67 -1.63
N ARG A 2 45.32 -52.40 -1.19
CA ARG A 2 44.16 -51.52 -1.01
C ARG A 2 43.90 -50.76 -2.32
N ASN A 3 42.73 -50.92 -2.93
CA ASN A 3 42.30 -50.09 -4.05
C ASN A 3 41.62 -48.82 -3.54
N LEU A 4 42.25 -47.67 -3.77
CA LEU A 4 41.73 -46.35 -3.47
C LEU A 4 40.88 -45.90 -4.66
N ALA A 5 39.56 -45.85 -4.51
CA ALA A 5 38.67 -45.26 -5.51
C ALA A 5 38.69 -43.73 -5.35
N VAL A 6 39.24 -43.03 -6.34
CA VAL A 6 39.17 -41.56 -6.43
C VAL A 6 37.81 -41.19 -6.98
N TRP A 7 36.98 -40.55 -6.17
CA TRP A 7 35.74 -39.91 -6.62
C TRP A 7 36.06 -38.52 -7.16
N VAL A 8 36.01 -38.37 -8.48
CA VAL A 8 36.02 -37.05 -9.13
C VAL A 8 34.65 -36.44 -8.97
N VAL A 9 34.52 -35.42 -8.10
CA VAL A 9 33.34 -34.56 -8.05
C VAL A 9 33.41 -33.61 -9.25
N LEU A 10 32.69 -33.91 -10.32
CA LEU A 10 32.43 -32.92 -11.38
C LEU A 10 31.53 -31.82 -10.79
N GLY A 11 32.10 -30.65 -10.55
CA GLY A 11 31.34 -29.45 -10.22
C GLY A 11 30.52 -29.02 -11.43
N LEU A 12 29.18 -29.18 -11.37
CA LEU A 12 28.28 -28.53 -12.32
C LEU A 12 28.33 -27.02 -12.08
N THR A 13 29.07 -26.29 -12.92
CA THR A 13 28.91 -24.85 -13.06
C THR A 13 27.60 -24.58 -13.78
N VAL A 14 26.52 -24.34 -13.03
CA VAL A 14 25.29 -23.81 -13.62
C VAL A 14 25.59 -22.41 -14.12
N ALA A 15 25.76 -22.24 -15.43
CA ALA A 15 25.93 -20.95 -16.05
C ALA A 15 24.74 -20.06 -15.66
N ARG A 16 25.01 -18.96 -14.95
CA ARG A 16 23.99 -17.95 -14.68
C ARG A 16 23.53 -17.39 -16.02
N PRO A 17 22.21 -17.36 -16.31
CA PRO A 17 21.72 -16.75 -17.55
C PRO A 17 22.15 -15.28 -17.58
N ALA A 18 22.56 -14.77 -18.74
CA ALA A 18 23.07 -13.41 -18.92
C ALA A 18 22.11 -12.29 -18.47
N TRP A 19 20.84 -12.59 -18.23
CA TRP A 19 19.85 -11.65 -17.68
C TRP A 19 19.87 -11.54 -16.15
N ALA A 20 20.54 -12.47 -15.46
CA ALA A 20 20.75 -12.40 -14.02
C ALA A 20 21.63 -11.21 -13.62
N ASP A 21 22.48 -10.74 -14.52
CA ASP A 21 23.40 -9.61 -14.31
C ASP A 21 22.75 -8.24 -14.58
N ASP A 22 21.51 -8.19 -15.09
CA ASP A 22 20.77 -6.95 -15.39
C ASP A 22 19.59 -6.71 -14.44
N LEU A 23 19.51 -7.40 -13.30
CA LEU A 23 18.46 -7.15 -12.31
C LEU A 23 18.68 -5.82 -11.58
N PRO A 24 17.62 -5.03 -11.33
CA PRO A 24 17.76 -3.78 -10.61
C PRO A 24 18.20 -4.03 -9.16
N GLU A 25 19.24 -3.33 -8.71
CA GLU A 25 19.89 -3.58 -7.41
C GLU A 25 19.11 -3.06 -6.18
N VAL A 26 17.91 -3.59 -5.91
CA VAL A 26 16.98 -3.10 -4.86
C VAL A 26 17.58 -3.15 -3.45
N LYS A 27 17.52 -2.04 -2.71
CA LYS A 27 18.15 -1.89 -1.39
C LYS A 27 17.16 -2.09 -0.23
N SER A 28 15.86 -1.95 -0.47
CA SER A 28 14.80 -2.46 0.42
C SER A 28 15.01 -3.94 0.70
N ARG A 29 14.63 -4.37 1.90
CA ARG A 29 14.80 -5.77 2.32
C ARG A 29 13.90 -6.70 1.52
N ALA A 30 12.63 -6.34 1.33
CA ALA A 30 11.72 -7.06 0.45
C ALA A 30 11.14 -6.12 -0.62
N ALA A 31 10.94 -6.64 -1.82
CA ALA A 31 10.32 -5.93 -2.91
C ALA A 31 9.65 -6.85 -3.94
N VAL A 32 8.67 -6.30 -4.65
CA VAL A 32 8.01 -6.96 -5.77
C VAL A 32 7.57 -5.94 -6.80
N ALA A 33 7.50 -6.34 -8.08
CA ALA A 33 6.70 -5.70 -9.11
C ALA A 33 5.81 -6.76 -9.77
N ILE A 34 4.52 -6.49 -9.86
CA ILE A 34 3.54 -7.38 -10.49
C ILE A 34 2.77 -6.64 -11.57
N ASP A 35 2.41 -7.36 -12.63
CA ASP A 35 1.46 -6.86 -13.61
C ASP A 35 0.06 -6.81 -13.01
N ALA A 36 -0.59 -5.64 -13.10
CA ALA A 36 -1.88 -5.44 -12.44
C ALA A 36 -2.96 -6.38 -13.02
N ALA A 37 -3.01 -6.54 -14.34
CA ALA A 37 -4.05 -7.31 -15.03
C ALA A 37 -3.94 -8.83 -14.76
N THR A 38 -2.74 -9.38 -14.78
CA THR A 38 -2.50 -10.82 -14.68
C THR A 38 -2.08 -11.28 -13.28
N GLY A 39 -1.53 -10.38 -12.46
CA GLY A 39 -0.89 -10.71 -11.20
C GLY A 39 0.46 -11.43 -11.35
N ALA A 40 0.98 -11.55 -12.57
CA ALA A 40 2.27 -12.19 -12.81
C ALA A 40 3.41 -11.34 -12.27
N GLU A 41 4.37 -12.00 -11.62
CA GLU A 41 5.57 -11.35 -11.09
C GLU A 41 6.51 -10.95 -12.22
N ILE A 42 6.97 -9.71 -12.16
CA ILE A 42 7.95 -9.10 -13.08
C ILE A 42 9.32 -9.05 -12.40
N PHE A 43 9.32 -8.72 -11.10
CA PHE A 43 10.50 -8.64 -10.26
C PHE A 43 10.12 -9.07 -8.85
N GLY A 44 11.04 -9.77 -8.17
CA GLY A 44 10.87 -10.20 -6.79
C GLY A 44 12.21 -10.23 -6.05
N LYS A 45 12.22 -9.72 -4.83
CA LYS A 45 13.30 -9.86 -3.86
C LYS A 45 12.66 -10.10 -2.51
N ASP A 46 12.83 -11.30 -1.94
CA ASP A 46 12.23 -11.68 -0.66
C ASP A 46 10.73 -11.31 -0.56
N ALA A 47 10.01 -11.46 -1.69
CA ALA A 47 8.69 -10.86 -1.87
C ALA A 47 7.63 -11.41 -0.91
N ASP A 48 7.88 -12.59 -0.33
CA ASP A 48 7.03 -13.29 0.63
C ASP A 48 7.57 -13.24 2.08
N GLU A 49 8.65 -12.50 2.33
CA GLU A 49 9.17 -12.24 3.68
C GLU A 49 8.15 -11.40 4.48
N ILE A 50 7.83 -11.86 5.69
CA ILE A 50 6.94 -11.13 6.60
C ILE A 50 7.70 -9.94 7.20
N ARG A 51 7.16 -8.74 7.00
CA ARG A 51 7.76 -7.50 7.50
C ARG A 51 6.72 -6.58 8.13
N PRO A 52 7.12 -5.75 9.11
CA PRO A 52 6.29 -4.63 9.52
C PRO A 52 6.08 -3.66 8.36
N ILE A 53 4.85 -3.19 8.18
CA ILE A 53 4.44 -2.44 6.97
C ILE A 53 4.14 -0.96 7.20
N ALA A 54 4.25 -0.51 8.46
CA ALA A 54 3.99 0.86 8.86
C ALA A 54 2.65 1.37 8.30
N SER A 55 2.57 2.66 7.97
CA SER A 55 1.35 3.31 7.47
C SER A 55 0.82 2.83 6.12
N THR A 56 1.50 1.90 5.41
CA THR A 56 0.88 1.24 4.26
C THR A 56 -0.33 0.38 4.69
N THR A 57 -0.42 0.05 5.99
CA THR A 57 -1.63 -0.42 6.69
C THR A 57 -2.90 0.34 6.30
N LYS A 58 -2.82 1.67 6.12
CA LYS A 58 -4.00 2.53 5.90
C LYS A 58 -4.75 2.23 4.60
N ILE A 59 -4.13 1.49 3.67
CA ILE A 59 -4.81 0.91 2.50
C ILE A 59 -5.97 0.01 2.95
N PHE A 60 -5.78 -0.78 4.02
CA PHE A 60 -6.80 -1.69 4.55
C PHE A 60 -7.89 -0.97 5.32
N VAL A 61 -7.57 0.09 6.05
CA VAL A 61 -8.60 0.95 6.68
C VAL A 61 -9.49 1.55 5.61
N ALA A 62 -8.89 2.12 4.56
CA ALA A 62 -9.64 2.69 3.44
C ALA A 62 -10.57 1.65 2.80
N MET A 63 -10.06 0.47 2.45
CA MET A 63 -10.89 -0.61 1.91
C MET A 63 -12.02 -1.03 2.86
N ALA A 64 -11.74 -1.17 4.16
CA ALA A 64 -12.73 -1.58 5.15
C ALA A 64 -13.88 -0.56 5.28
N VAL A 65 -13.57 0.74 5.43
CA VAL A 65 -14.63 1.76 5.59
C VAL A 65 -15.40 1.99 4.29
N ARG A 66 -14.76 1.82 3.12
CA ARG A 66 -15.45 1.85 1.83
C ARG A 66 -16.42 0.67 1.68
N GLN A 67 -16.03 -0.55 2.06
CA GLN A 67 -16.92 -1.72 2.07
C GLN A 67 -18.12 -1.55 3.01
N LYS A 68 -17.93 -0.85 4.13
CA LYS A 68 -19.02 -0.52 5.07
C LYS A 68 -19.91 0.65 4.63
N GLY A 69 -19.70 1.18 3.42
CA GLY A 69 -20.56 2.21 2.85
C GLY A 69 -20.42 3.59 3.51
N ILE A 70 -19.19 3.99 3.87
CA ILE A 70 -18.93 5.32 4.44
C ILE A 70 -19.55 6.44 3.60
N GLU A 71 -20.36 7.29 4.25
CA GLU A 71 -20.94 8.49 3.64
C GLU A 71 -19.85 9.55 3.45
N LEU A 72 -19.42 9.78 2.21
CA LEU A 72 -18.25 10.62 1.91
C LEU A 72 -18.45 12.10 2.30
N ASP A 73 -19.67 12.61 2.18
CA ASP A 73 -20.04 13.98 2.56
C ASP A 73 -20.53 14.10 4.02
N GLY A 74 -20.63 12.96 4.71
CA GLY A 74 -20.88 12.90 6.14
C GLY A 74 -19.74 13.55 6.94
N TRP A 75 -20.07 14.06 8.12
CA TRP A 75 -19.15 14.79 8.99
C TRP A 75 -18.78 13.96 10.22
N THR A 76 -17.48 13.82 10.47
CA THR A 76 -16.97 13.09 11.63
C THR A 76 -16.10 13.97 12.50
N GLU A 77 -16.38 13.96 13.80
CA GLU A 77 -15.59 14.63 14.82
C GLU A 77 -14.33 13.85 15.15
N ILE A 78 -13.21 14.55 15.35
CA ILE A 78 -12.00 13.99 15.92
C ILE A 78 -12.12 13.95 17.45
N THR A 79 -11.95 12.78 18.03
CA THR A 79 -12.18 12.52 19.47
C THR A 79 -10.89 12.26 20.22
N ARG A 80 -10.99 12.21 21.56
CA ARG A 80 -9.88 11.77 22.42
C ARG A 80 -9.47 10.31 22.16
N THR A 81 -10.39 9.46 21.72
CA THR A 81 -10.09 8.07 21.30
C THR A 81 -9.14 8.07 20.11
N ASP A 82 -9.38 8.93 19.12
CA ASP A 82 -8.51 9.07 17.94
C ASP A 82 -7.12 9.59 18.32
N ALA A 83 -7.08 10.58 19.22
CA ALA A 83 -5.82 11.09 19.75
C ALA A 83 -5.04 10.00 20.50
N LYS A 84 -5.71 9.19 21.33
CA LYS A 84 -5.10 8.07 22.07
C LYS A 84 -4.54 7.00 21.13
N ALA A 85 -5.30 6.60 20.10
CA ALA A 85 -4.87 5.61 19.11
C ALA A 85 -3.67 6.08 18.27
N SER A 86 -3.57 7.38 18.01
CA SER A 86 -2.48 7.98 17.22
C SER A 86 -1.15 8.19 17.97
N ARG A 87 -1.09 7.87 19.27
CA ARG A 87 0.09 8.16 20.12
C ARG A 87 1.35 7.43 19.63
N GLY A 88 2.42 8.20 19.45
CA GLY A 88 3.70 7.73 18.91
C GLY A 88 3.80 7.81 17.38
N GLY A 89 2.75 8.27 16.70
CA GLY A 89 2.76 8.55 15.28
C GLY A 89 3.28 9.95 14.93
N SER A 90 3.28 10.24 13.63
CA SER A 90 3.58 11.58 13.11
C SER A 90 2.62 12.64 13.65
N ARG A 91 3.11 13.89 13.71
CA ARG A 91 2.28 15.05 14.07
C ARG A 91 1.06 15.13 13.14
N THR A 92 -0.07 15.48 13.72
CA THR A 92 -1.36 15.67 13.06
C THR A 92 -1.81 17.11 13.26
N ARG A 93 -2.60 17.61 12.30
CA ARG A 93 -3.27 18.92 12.37
C ARG A 93 -4.77 18.78 12.59
N LEU A 94 -5.26 17.56 12.81
CA LEU A 94 -6.67 17.25 13.07
C LEU A 94 -6.89 17.32 14.59
N ASP A 95 -7.30 18.47 15.11
CA ASP A 95 -7.45 18.68 16.55
C ASP A 95 -8.74 18.06 17.11
N VAL A 96 -8.69 17.65 18.38
CA VAL A 96 -9.85 17.07 19.07
C VAL A 96 -10.97 18.12 19.15
N GLY A 97 -12.19 17.69 18.81
CA GLY A 97 -13.38 18.55 18.72
C GLY A 97 -13.67 19.05 17.30
N GLN A 98 -12.68 19.03 16.39
CA GLN A 98 -12.91 19.43 15.00
C GLN A 98 -13.70 18.38 14.22
N LYS A 99 -14.60 18.83 13.35
CA LYS A 99 -15.40 17.97 12.46
C LYS A 99 -14.97 18.16 11.01
N PHE A 100 -14.70 17.09 10.29
CA PHE A 100 -14.31 17.12 8.88
C PHE A 100 -15.20 16.19 8.06
N ARG A 101 -15.30 16.44 6.74
CA ARG A 101 -15.94 15.49 5.84
C ARG A 101 -15.18 14.18 5.81
N ASN A 102 -15.88 13.06 5.67
CA ASN A 102 -15.24 11.74 5.61
C ASN A 102 -14.30 11.61 4.41
N LYS A 103 -14.64 12.21 3.25
CA LYS A 103 -13.73 12.31 2.09
C LYS A 103 -12.41 13.03 2.44
N ASP A 104 -12.49 14.07 3.26
CA ASP A 104 -11.33 14.85 3.68
C ASP A 104 -10.47 14.10 4.70
N LEU A 105 -11.10 13.32 5.58
CA LEU A 105 -10.37 12.39 6.46
C LEU A 105 -9.67 11.28 5.67
N LEU A 106 -10.30 10.74 4.62
CA LEU A 106 -9.66 9.79 3.69
C LEU A 106 -8.44 10.43 3.01
N ARG A 107 -8.55 11.68 2.54
CA ARG A 107 -7.42 12.44 1.99
C ARG A 107 -6.29 12.63 2.99
N ALA A 108 -6.59 13.10 4.20
CA ALA A 108 -5.59 13.27 5.25
C ALA A 108 -4.87 11.94 5.57
N MET A 109 -5.62 10.84 5.63
CA MET A 109 -5.09 9.50 5.88
C MET A 109 -4.20 8.98 4.74
N LEU A 110 -4.65 9.09 3.49
CA LEU A 110 -3.98 8.46 2.35
C LEU A 110 -2.84 9.32 1.79
N MET A 111 -3.03 10.63 1.67
CA MET A 111 -2.02 11.54 1.11
C MET A 111 -0.90 11.82 2.12
N ALA A 112 -1.29 12.23 3.32
CA ALA A 112 -0.37 12.73 4.35
C ALA A 112 -0.13 11.77 5.51
N SER A 113 -0.75 10.57 5.47
CA SER A 113 -0.54 9.53 6.47
C SER A 113 -1.00 9.90 7.87
N ASP A 114 -2.03 10.74 8.01
CA ASP A 114 -2.54 11.16 9.31
C ASP A 114 -3.00 9.96 10.16
N ASN A 115 -2.65 9.96 11.45
CA ASN A 115 -2.88 8.83 12.36
C ASN A 115 -4.15 8.95 13.21
N ARG A 116 -4.83 10.11 13.22
CA ARG A 116 -6.15 10.25 13.87
C ARG A 116 -7.28 9.86 12.94
N ALA A 117 -7.10 10.09 11.64
CA ALA A 117 -8.10 9.77 10.62
C ALA A 117 -8.56 8.30 10.60
N PRO A 118 -7.70 7.26 10.78
CA PRO A 118 -8.14 5.87 10.70
C PRO A 118 -9.26 5.49 11.66
N THR A 119 -9.11 5.81 12.95
CA THR A 119 -10.13 5.49 13.97
C THR A 119 -11.36 6.38 13.83
N ALA A 120 -11.19 7.65 13.41
CA ALA A 120 -12.32 8.53 13.12
C ALA A 120 -13.18 7.96 11.97
N LEU A 121 -12.54 7.55 10.88
CA LEU A 121 -13.20 6.90 9.74
C LEU A 121 -13.88 5.58 10.13
N GLY A 122 -13.28 4.79 11.04
CA GLY A 122 -13.92 3.59 11.60
C GLY A 122 -15.22 3.92 12.31
N ARG A 123 -15.21 4.91 13.21
CA ARG A 123 -16.43 5.34 13.92
C ARG A 123 -17.47 5.94 12.99
N ALA A 124 -17.06 6.58 11.89
CA ALA A 124 -17.97 7.10 10.88
C ALA A 124 -18.83 6.01 10.22
N VAL A 125 -18.39 4.75 10.28
CA VAL A 125 -19.14 3.57 9.82
C VAL A 125 -19.61 2.68 10.99
N GLY A 126 -19.65 3.23 12.20
CA GLY A 126 -20.14 2.53 13.40
C GLY A 126 -19.20 1.45 13.93
N LEU A 127 -17.89 1.54 13.64
CA LEU A 127 -16.89 0.59 14.15
C LEU A 127 -15.98 1.25 15.18
N GLU A 128 -15.90 0.64 16.37
CA GLU A 128 -14.86 0.94 17.34
C GLU A 128 -13.48 0.44 16.84
N PRO A 129 -12.36 0.89 17.42
CA PRO A 129 -11.02 0.55 16.92
C PRO A 129 -10.77 -0.96 16.77
N ASP A 130 -11.21 -1.77 17.73
CA ASP A 130 -11.02 -3.24 17.67
C ASP A 130 -11.89 -3.88 16.57
N GLU A 131 -13.09 -3.37 16.35
CA GLU A 131 -13.97 -3.84 15.27
C GLU A 131 -13.42 -3.44 13.90
N LEU A 132 -12.84 -2.24 13.79
CA LEU A 132 -12.13 -1.83 12.57
C LEU A 132 -10.94 -2.75 12.29
N ILE A 133 -10.17 -3.14 13.32
CA ILE A 133 -9.07 -4.12 13.16
C ILE A 133 -9.60 -5.48 12.68
N GLN A 134 -10.76 -5.93 13.20
CA GLN A 134 -11.40 -7.16 12.71
C GLN A 134 -11.80 -7.03 11.23
N GLU A 135 -12.39 -5.91 10.83
CA GLU A 135 -12.74 -5.66 9.43
C GLU A 135 -11.50 -5.60 8.52
N MET A 136 -10.41 -4.98 8.96
CA MET A 136 -9.13 -5.01 8.21
C MET A 136 -8.62 -6.44 7.99
N ASN A 137 -8.69 -7.30 9.00
CA ASN A 137 -8.32 -8.72 8.87
C ASN A 137 -9.33 -9.51 8.00
N LYS A 138 -10.61 -9.17 8.00
CA LYS A 138 -11.61 -9.73 7.06
C LYS A 138 -11.28 -9.35 5.61
N VAL A 139 -10.87 -8.10 5.37
CA VAL A 139 -10.40 -7.66 4.04
C VAL A 139 -9.17 -8.47 3.59
N ALA A 140 -8.17 -8.65 4.45
CA ALA A 140 -7.02 -9.49 4.15
C ALA A 140 -7.42 -10.94 3.81
N LYS A 141 -8.36 -11.52 4.56
CA LYS A 141 -8.90 -12.86 4.28
C LYS A 141 -9.65 -12.92 2.95
N LYS A 142 -10.48 -11.93 2.62
CA LYS A 142 -11.22 -11.85 1.33
C LYS A 142 -10.26 -11.79 0.15
N LEU A 143 -9.12 -11.12 0.30
CA LEU A 143 -8.05 -11.06 -0.68
C LEU A 143 -7.08 -12.26 -0.65
N ALA A 144 -7.34 -13.27 0.20
CA ALA A 144 -6.50 -14.45 0.42
C ALA A 144 -5.04 -14.13 0.83
N LEU A 145 -4.84 -13.03 1.57
CA LEU A 145 -3.54 -12.62 2.11
C LEU A 145 -3.27 -13.37 3.42
N LYS A 146 -2.49 -14.45 3.33
CA LYS A 146 -2.27 -15.41 4.44
C LYS A 146 -1.21 -14.93 5.43
N ARG A 147 -0.35 -13.99 5.03
CA ARG A 147 0.77 -13.48 5.83
C ARG A 147 0.56 -12.05 6.31
N THR A 148 -0.64 -11.51 6.08
CA THR A 148 -1.05 -10.17 6.50
C THR A 148 -1.85 -10.26 7.79
N LYS A 149 -1.45 -9.49 8.80
CA LYS A 149 -2.15 -9.42 10.09
C LYS A 149 -2.11 -8.00 10.64
N PHE A 150 -3.27 -7.55 11.13
CA PHE A 150 -3.42 -6.26 11.77
C PHE A 150 -3.70 -6.39 13.27
N THR A 151 -3.02 -5.54 14.04
CA THR A 151 -3.16 -5.36 15.48
C THR A 151 -3.46 -3.90 15.86
N ASP A 152 -3.35 -2.97 14.91
CA ASP A 152 -3.81 -1.58 15.05
C ASP A 152 -4.35 -1.02 13.72
N THR A 153 -4.94 0.17 13.77
CA THR A 153 -5.57 0.86 12.64
C THR A 153 -4.62 1.79 11.87
N SER A 154 -3.40 2.03 12.33
CA SER A 154 -2.54 3.10 11.81
C SER A 154 -1.21 2.61 11.20
N GLY A 155 -0.78 1.40 11.56
CA GLY A 155 0.50 0.79 11.26
C GLY A 155 1.60 1.16 12.25
N LEU A 156 1.29 1.69 13.43
CA LEU A 156 2.31 2.08 14.40
C LEU A 156 2.90 0.87 15.13
N ARG A 157 2.13 -0.22 15.27
CA ARG A 157 2.44 -1.35 16.14
C ARG A 157 1.94 -2.66 15.53
N GLY A 158 2.82 -3.67 15.50
CA GLY A 158 2.47 -5.08 15.27
C GLY A 158 1.92 -5.47 13.90
N ASN A 159 1.54 -4.52 13.03
CA ASN A 159 1.00 -4.81 11.71
C ASN A 159 2.08 -5.32 10.75
N VAL A 160 1.81 -6.46 10.12
CA VAL A 160 2.75 -7.14 9.21
C VAL A 160 2.05 -7.58 7.93
N SER A 161 2.83 -7.72 6.87
CA SER A 161 2.44 -8.28 5.57
C SER A 161 3.72 -8.65 4.80
N THR A 162 3.60 -8.94 3.51
CA THR A 162 4.72 -9.17 2.58
C THR A 162 4.66 -8.18 1.43
N ALA A 163 5.74 -8.03 0.66
CA ALA A 163 5.75 -7.14 -0.50
C ALA A 163 4.69 -7.58 -1.53
N ARG A 164 4.58 -8.90 -1.76
CA ARG A 164 3.57 -9.50 -2.63
C ARG A 164 2.14 -9.19 -2.18
N GLU A 165 1.83 -9.41 -0.90
CA GLU A 165 0.49 -9.20 -0.38
C GLU A 165 0.11 -7.71 -0.34
N MET A 166 1.06 -6.81 -0.08
CA MET A 166 0.84 -5.37 -0.19
C MET A 166 0.59 -4.91 -1.63
N ALA A 167 1.27 -5.49 -2.64
CA ALA A 167 0.99 -5.20 -4.04
C ALA A 167 -0.42 -5.68 -4.46
N ILE A 168 -0.84 -6.87 -3.99
CA ILE A 168 -2.21 -7.36 -4.21
C ILE A 168 -3.23 -6.42 -3.54
N ALA A 169 -2.96 -5.98 -2.31
CA ALA A 169 -3.85 -5.08 -1.57
C ALA A 169 -3.99 -3.70 -2.24
N LEU A 170 -2.88 -3.11 -2.72
CA LEU A 170 -2.96 -1.83 -3.43
C LEU A 170 -3.73 -1.99 -4.74
N ARG A 171 -3.49 -3.07 -5.50
CA ARG A 171 -4.26 -3.35 -6.72
C ARG A 171 -5.76 -3.38 -6.43
N ALA A 172 -6.20 -4.10 -5.40
CA ALA A 172 -7.60 -4.18 -5.03
C ALA A 172 -8.17 -2.83 -4.57
N ALA A 173 -7.40 -2.05 -3.81
CA ALA A 173 -7.82 -0.71 -3.37
C ALA A 173 -8.02 0.26 -4.54
N LEU A 174 -7.23 0.14 -5.60
CA LEU A 174 -7.32 1.00 -6.80
C LEU A 174 -8.46 0.63 -7.75
N GLU A 175 -9.23 -0.43 -7.46
CA GLU A 175 -10.51 -0.72 -8.13
C GLU A 175 -11.65 0.19 -7.63
N ASP A 176 -11.51 0.82 -6.45
CA ASP A 176 -12.44 1.85 -5.97
C ASP A 176 -12.01 3.23 -6.51
N ASP A 177 -12.84 3.84 -7.36
CA ASP A 177 -12.55 5.12 -8.01
C ASP A 177 -12.29 6.27 -7.04
N VAL A 178 -12.91 6.25 -5.86
CA VAL A 178 -12.70 7.27 -4.82
C VAL A 178 -11.30 7.11 -4.22
N LEU A 179 -10.90 5.89 -3.90
CA LEU A 179 -9.55 5.62 -3.38
C LEU A 179 -8.48 5.89 -4.43
N ARG A 180 -8.72 5.46 -5.68
CA ARG A 180 -7.85 5.74 -6.83
C ARG A 180 -7.66 7.25 -7.01
N GLY A 181 -8.76 8.01 -7.03
CA GLY A 181 -8.74 9.47 -7.14
C GLY A 181 -7.92 10.11 -6.02
N ILE A 182 -8.21 9.78 -4.76
CA ILE A 182 -7.51 10.36 -3.60
C ILE A 182 -6.01 10.02 -3.61
N MET A 183 -5.64 8.79 -3.95
CA MET A 183 -4.22 8.39 -4.00
C MET A 183 -3.44 9.02 -5.17
N HIS A 184 -4.14 9.56 -6.16
CA HIS A 184 -3.58 10.30 -7.30
C HIS A 184 -3.53 11.83 -7.06
N GLU A 185 -4.17 12.35 -6.01
CA GLU A 185 -4.10 13.77 -5.68
C GLU A 185 -2.68 14.16 -5.19
N GLN A 186 -2.12 15.24 -5.75
CA GLN A 186 -0.83 15.80 -5.30
C GLN A 186 -0.99 16.67 -4.06
N THR A 187 -2.04 17.48 -4.03
CA THR A 187 -2.41 18.34 -2.89
C THR A 187 -3.92 18.30 -2.69
N ALA A 188 -4.34 18.51 -1.44
CA ALA A 188 -5.73 18.67 -1.07
C ALA A 188 -5.85 19.67 0.07
N GLU A 189 -6.85 20.54 0.00
CA GLU A 189 -7.27 21.35 1.14
C GLU A 189 -8.46 20.68 1.81
N ILE A 190 -8.42 20.60 3.14
CA ILE A 190 -9.55 20.17 3.96
C ILE A 190 -9.97 21.30 4.90
N VAL A 191 -11.25 21.37 5.20
CA VAL A 191 -11.83 22.45 6.01
C VAL A 191 -12.73 21.86 7.10
N SER A 192 -12.58 22.34 8.33
CA SER A 192 -13.47 21.94 9.42
C SER A 192 -14.89 22.48 9.21
N LYS A 193 -15.89 21.82 9.81
CA LYS A 193 -17.30 22.18 9.66
C LYS A 193 -17.61 23.62 10.07
N ASP A 194 -16.97 24.09 11.13
CA ASP A 194 -17.04 25.46 11.66
C ASP A 194 -16.17 26.47 10.89
N ARG A 195 -15.39 26.00 9.91
CA ARG A 195 -14.45 26.77 9.06
C ARG A 195 -13.29 27.44 9.80
N TYR A 196 -13.07 27.15 11.08
CA TYR A 196 -11.93 27.70 11.83
C TYR A 196 -10.60 27.04 11.45
N ALA A 197 -10.61 25.80 10.95
CA ALA A 197 -9.43 25.10 10.47
C ALA A 197 -9.48 24.90 8.96
N ARG A 198 -8.43 25.38 8.28
CA ARG A 198 -8.14 25.13 6.87
C ARG A 198 -6.75 24.53 6.76
N ILE A 199 -6.67 23.32 6.21
CA ILE A 199 -5.47 22.48 6.28
C ILE A 199 -5.13 21.98 4.88
N THR A 200 -3.99 22.42 4.34
CA THR A 200 -3.46 21.90 3.06
C THR A 200 -2.54 20.71 3.30
N TYR A 201 -2.88 19.55 2.75
CA TYR A 201 -2.05 18.34 2.73
C TYR A 201 -1.39 18.17 1.36
N GLY A 202 -0.13 17.76 1.37
CA GLY A 202 0.59 17.27 0.20
C GLY A 202 0.79 15.76 0.27
N THR A 203 0.81 15.10 -0.88
CA THR A 203 1.11 13.68 -0.95
C THR A 203 2.52 13.36 -0.47
N THR A 204 2.67 12.24 0.23
CA THR A 204 3.98 11.68 0.59
C THR A 204 4.59 10.86 -0.55
N ASN A 205 3.84 10.61 -1.63
CA ASN A 205 4.27 9.85 -2.79
C ASN A 205 5.13 10.73 -3.72
N GLN A 206 6.44 10.78 -3.49
CA GLN A 206 7.35 11.60 -4.30
C GLN A 206 7.33 11.27 -5.81
N PRO A 207 7.26 9.99 -6.24
CA PRO A 207 7.08 9.64 -7.65
C PRO A 207 5.86 10.31 -8.32
N LEU A 208 4.76 10.48 -7.60
CA LEU A 208 3.58 11.18 -8.13
C LEU A 208 3.83 12.68 -8.34
N VAL A 209 4.70 13.29 -7.52
CA VAL A 209 5.03 14.71 -7.62
C VAL A 209 6.05 14.99 -8.73
N SER A 210 7.04 14.11 -8.90
CA SER A 210 8.10 14.32 -9.90
C SER A 210 7.62 14.17 -11.35
N LYS A 211 6.47 13.50 -11.57
CA LYS A 211 5.87 13.25 -12.89
C LYS A 211 6.81 12.56 -13.90
N ARG A 212 7.86 11.88 -13.42
CA ARG A 212 8.78 11.11 -14.28
C ARG A 212 8.08 9.89 -14.90
N TYR A 213 7.14 9.29 -14.18
CA TYR A 213 6.31 8.19 -14.64
C TYR A 213 4.83 8.50 -14.36
N ASP A 214 3.93 7.88 -15.10
CA ASP A 214 2.47 8.01 -14.90
C ASP A 214 2.04 7.19 -13.66
N VAL A 215 2.15 7.81 -12.48
CA VAL A 215 1.81 7.18 -11.21
C VAL A 215 0.31 7.21 -10.99
N VAL A 216 -0.29 6.04 -10.86
CA VAL A 216 -1.73 5.87 -10.64
C VAL A 216 -2.12 6.20 -9.20
N GLY A 217 -1.30 5.79 -8.24
CA GLY A 217 -1.57 5.99 -6.82
C GLY A 217 -0.66 5.13 -5.97
N GLY A 218 -0.58 5.44 -4.67
CA GLY A 218 0.26 4.68 -3.77
C GLY A 218 0.21 5.17 -2.33
N LYS A 219 0.94 4.46 -1.46
CA LYS A 219 1.05 4.79 -0.05
C LYS A 219 2.47 4.56 0.45
N THR A 220 2.95 5.52 1.23
CA THR A 220 4.22 5.39 1.97
C THR A 220 3.99 4.97 3.43
N GLY A 221 5.02 4.42 4.06
CA GLY A 221 5.03 4.16 5.50
C GLY A 221 6.43 4.28 6.09
N TYR A 222 6.50 4.61 7.38
CA TYR A 222 7.73 4.52 8.15
C TYR A 222 7.40 4.29 9.63
N THR A 223 8.10 3.33 10.23
CA THR A 223 8.31 3.21 11.67
C THR A 223 9.74 2.68 11.86
N LYS A 224 10.34 2.88 13.03
CA LYS A 224 11.69 2.36 13.31
C LYS A 224 11.80 0.84 13.03
N PRO A 225 10.84 -0.02 13.43
CA PRO A 225 10.89 -1.45 13.12
C PRO A 225 10.63 -1.80 11.65
N ALA A 226 9.77 -1.04 10.96
CA ALA A 226 9.44 -1.32 9.56
C ALA A 226 10.54 -0.89 8.59
N GLY A 227 11.35 0.11 8.96
CA GLY A 227 12.08 0.90 7.99
C GLY A 227 11.12 1.72 7.11
N TYR A 228 11.61 2.18 5.96
CA TYR A 228 10.80 2.93 5.00
C TYR A 228 10.10 1.97 4.03
N CYS A 229 8.77 2.09 3.94
CA CYS A 229 7.91 1.31 3.06
C CYS A 229 7.31 2.19 1.96
N PHE A 230 7.08 1.60 0.80
CA PHE A 230 6.38 2.22 -0.33
C PHE A 230 5.61 1.16 -1.11
N VAL A 231 4.36 1.44 -1.47
CA VAL A 231 3.58 0.63 -2.39
C VAL A 231 2.95 1.59 -3.40
N THR A 232 3.09 1.33 -4.69
CA THR A 232 2.63 2.23 -5.75
C THR A 232 2.20 1.46 -6.99
N ALA A 233 1.24 2.01 -7.72
CA ALA A 233 0.91 1.59 -9.06
C ALA A 233 1.35 2.66 -10.07
N VAL A 234 1.86 2.22 -11.21
CA VAL A 234 2.40 3.08 -12.27
C VAL A 234 2.07 2.48 -13.63
N LYS A 235 1.80 3.32 -14.62
CA LYS A 235 1.60 2.88 -16.00
C LYS A 235 2.89 2.99 -16.81
N PHE A 236 3.15 1.95 -17.59
CA PHE A 236 4.13 1.90 -18.66
C PHE A 236 3.34 1.61 -19.95
N ASP A 237 3.23 2.57 -20.86
CA ASP A 237 2.36 2.51 -22.03
C ASP A 237 0.93 2.01 -21.65
N ASN A 238 0.51 0.88 -22.22
CA ASN A 238 -0.81 0.28 -22.00
C ASN A 238 -0.86 -0.69 -20.80
N ARG A 239 0.13 -0.65 -19.90
CA ARG A 239 0.31 -1.64 -18.84
C ARG A 239 0.44 -0.99 -17.47
N GLU A 240 -0.44 -1.36 -16.55
CA GLU A 240 -0.34 -0.94 -15.15
C GLU A 240 0.47 -1.99 -14.35
N VAL A 241 1.47 -1.51 -13.61
CA VAL A 241 2.36 -2.33 -12.77
C VAL A 241 2.25 -1.85 -11.33
N VAL A 242 2.06 -2.79 -10.40
CA VAL A 242 2.02 -2.51 -8.97
C VAL A 242 3.33 -2.97 -8.33
N MET A 243 3.97 -2.06 -7.60
CA MET A 243 5.26 -2.29 -6.96
C MET A 243 5.15 -2.10 -5.44
N ALA A 244 5.83 -2.94 -4.68
CA ALA A 244 6.00 -2.76 -3.25
C ALA A 244 7.47 -2.85 -2.86
N PHE A 245 7.90 -1.99 -1.95
CA PHE A 245 9.25 -1.90 -1.40
C PHE A 245 9.13 -1.77 0.11
N LEU A 246 9.62 -2.75 0.87
CA LEU A 246 9.49 -2.83 2.32
C LEU A 246 10.87 -2.84 2.99
N GLY A 247 11.01 -2.02 4.04
CA GLY A 247 12.24 -2.01 4.85
C GLY A 247 13.45 -1.37 4.20
N ALA A 248 13.28 -0.28 3.45
CA ALA A 248 14.41 0.57 3.11
C ALA A 248 15.05 1.18 4.37
N GLY A 249 16.38 1.21 4.42
CA GLY A 249 17.15 1.78 5.55
C GLY A 249 17.02 3.31 5.64
N GLU A 250 17.01 3.99 4.50
CA GLU A 250 16.88 5.45 4.43
C GLU A 250 15.61 5.90 3.70
N LYS A 251 15.23 7.16 3.95
CA LYS A 251 13.96 7.72 3.50
C LYS A 251 13.79 7.71 1.99
N LEU A 252 14.85 8.06 1.27
CA LEU A 252 14.82 8.20 -0.19
C LEU A 252 15.11 6.89 -0.91
N THR A 253 15.69 5.89 -0.23
CA THR A 253 16.02 4.58 -0.81
C THR A 253 14.80 3.93 -1.46
N ARG A 254 13.63 3.92 -0.80
CA ARG A 254 12.39 3.35 -1.40
C ARG A 254 11.99 3.97 -2.74
N PHE A 255 12.31 5.25 -2.95
CA PHE A 255 12.02 5.95 -4.20
C PHE A 255 13.14 5.74 -5.24
N GLY A 256 14.39 5.61 -4.79
CA GLY A 256 15.48 5.15 -5.64
C GLY A 256 15.25 3.73 -6.16
N ASP A 257 14.78 2.83 -5.30
CA ASP A 257 14.41 1.46 -5.63
C ASP A 257 13.27 1.43 -6.65
N PHE A 258 12.22 2.23 -6.43
CA PHE A 258 11.17 2.47 -7.41
C PHE A 258 11.75 2.92 -8.76
N ASN A 259 12.60 3.95 -8.79
CA ASN A 259 13.16 4.47 -10.04
C ASN A 259 14.01 3.43 -10.79
N ARG A 260 14.73 2.56 -10.07
CA ARG A 260 15.54 1.50 -10.67
C ARG A 260 14.70 0.38 -11.25
N VAL A 261 13.67 -0.07 -10.53
CA VAL A 261 12.73 -1.08 -11.06
C VAL A 261 11.90 -0.50 -12.20
N ALA A 262 11.39 0.72 -12.07
CA ALA A 262 10.63 1.39 -13.11
C ALA A 262 11.48 1.60 -14.38
N GLY A 263 12.71 2.11 -14.23
CA GLY A 263 13.61 2.31 -15.38
C GLY A 263 14.04 0.99 -16.03
N TRP A 264 14.16 -0.09 -15.26
CA TRP A 264 14.43 -1.44 -15.78
C TRP A 264 13.26 -2.00 -16.59
N ILE A 265 12.02 -1.76 -16.16
CA ILE A 265 10.81 -2.15 -16.91
C ILE A 265 10.66 -1.29 -18.18
N ASP A 266 10.79 0.03 -18.04
CA ASP A 266 10.58 1.02 -19.10
C ASP A 266 11.51 0.81 -20.29
N ARG A 267 12.79 0.49 -20.04
CA ARG A 267 13.77 0.16 -21.10
C ARG A 267 13.60 -1.23 -21.72
N GLY A 268 12.61 -2.01 -21.30
CA GLY A 268 12.33 -3.35 -21.84
C GLY A 268 13.45 -4.37 -21.59
N ALA A 269 14.11 -4.31 -20.43
CA ALA A 269 15.23 -5.19 -20.11
C ALA A 269 14.86 -6.70 -20.29
N PRO A 270 15.80 -7.57 -20.67
CA PRO A 270 15.50 -8.95 -21.05
C PRO A 270 14.75 -9.80 -20.00
N GLY A 271 14.87 -9.45 -18.71
CA GLY A 271 14.13 -10.08 -17.61
C GLY A 271 12.79 -9.40 -17.24
N ALA A 272 12.49 -8.23 -17.79
CA ALA A 272 11.23 -7.50 -17.56
C ALA A 272 10.06 -8.04 -18.41
N LYS A 273 10.35 -9.02 -19.29
CA LYS A 273 9.37 -9.72 -20.12
C LYS A 273 8.63 -10.76 -19.27
N ILE A 274 7.31 -10.62 -19.16
CA ILE A 274 6.47 -11.61 -18.50
C ILE A 274 6.34 -12.85 -19.39
N VAL A 275 6.60 -14.02 -18.81
CA VAL A 275 6.06 -15.28 -19.32
C VAL A 275 4.56 -15.25 -19.07
N THR A 276 3.77 -15.02 -20.11
CA THR A 276 2.30 -14.97 -20.04
C THR A 276 1.75 -16.34 -19.67
N LYS A 277 1.69 -16.66 -18.37
CA LYS A 277 0.78 -17.70 -17.88
C LYS A 277 -0.56 -17.05 -17.61
N ARG A 278 -1.58 -17.52 -18.33
CA ARG A 278 -2.99 -17.17 -18.15
C ARG A 278 -3.33 -17.22 -16.64
N PRO A 279 -3.94 -16.19 -16.05
CA PRO A 279 -4.20 -16.17 -14.61
C PRO A 279 -5.07 -17.36 -14.20
N LYS A 280 -4.68 -18.08 -13.14
CA LYS A 280 -5.47 -19.21 -12.60
C LYS A 280 -6.72 -18.76 -11.84
N ARG A 281 -6.85 -17.47 -11.50
CA ARG A 281 -8.04 -16.86 -10.86
C ARG A 281 -7.99 -15.34 -10.95
N ALA A 282 -9.13 -14.71 -11.16
CA ALA A 282 -9.29 -13.27 -10.96
C ALA A 282 -9.09 -12.91 -9.48
N THR A 283 -8.52 -11.75 -9.20
CA THR A 283 -8.51 -11.19 -7.83
C THR A 283 -9.96 -11.01 -7.37
N PRO A 284 -10.32 -11.41 -6.15
CA PRO A 284 -11.65 -11.12 -5.62
C PRO A 284 -11.87 -9.61 -5.59
N ARG A 285 -12.91 -9.12 -6.27
CA ARG A 285 -13.32 -7.71 -6.15
C ARG A 285 -13.89 -7.47 -4.76
N LEU A 286 -13.60 -6.29 -4.21
CA LEU A 286 -14.16 -5.86 -2.95
C LEU A 286 -15.47 -5.12 -3.26
N ASP A 287 -16.62 -5.75 -2.96
CA ASP A 287 -17.92 -5.11 -3.11
C ASP A 287 -18.02 -3.89 -2.18
N VAL A 288 -18.22 -2.71 -2.75
CA VAL A 288 -18.50 -1.48 -2.01
C VAL A 288 -20.01 -1.42 -1.81
N GLU A 289 -20.50 -1.46 -0.57
CA GLU A 289 -21.93 -1.23 -0.30
C GLU A 289 -22.27 0.23 -0.66
N THR A 290 -22.87 0.45 -1.82
CA THR A 290 -23.44 1.75 -2.17
C THR A 290 -24.76 1.93 -1.45
N ARG A 291 -24.77 2.60 -0.29
CA ARG A 291 -26.01 3.11 0.29
C ARG A 291 -26.42 4.39 -0.45
N GLY A 292 -27.42 4.25 -1.31
CA GLY A 292 -27.96 5.36 -2.10
C GLY A 292 -29.32 5.04 -2.69
N ARG A 293 -30.38 5.08 -1.86
CA ARG A 293 -31.67 5.62 -2.29
C ARG A 293 -32.14 6.61 -1.23
N VAL A 294 -31.95 7.88 -1.54
CA VAL A 294 -32.73 8.97 -0.97
C VAL A 294 -34.18 8.68 -1.32
N ALA A 295 -35.03 8.53 -0.31
CA ALA A 295 -36.47 8.62 -0.50
C ALA A 295 -36.74 10.06 -0.97
N ALA A 296 -37.19 10.21 -2.20
CA ALA A 296 -37.75 11.47 -2.67
C ALA A 296 -39.08 11.72 -1.95
N PRO A 297 -39.44 12.99 -1.67
CA PRO A 297 -40.71 13.35 -1.05
C PRO A 297 -41.92 12.94 -1.89
#